data_AF-P0CX13-F1
#
_entry.id   AF-P0CX13-F1
#
_cell.length_a   1.000
_cell.length_b   1.000
_cell.length_c   1.000
_cell.angle_alpha   90.00
_cell.angle_beta   90.00
_cell.angle_gamma   90.00
#
_symmetry.space_group_name_H-M   'P 1'
#
loop_
_entity.id
_entity.type
_entity.pdbx_description
1 polymer ?
#
loop_
_entity_poly.entity_id
_entity_poly.type
_entity_poly.pdbx_seq_one_letter_code
_entity_poly.pdbx_strand_id
1 'polypeptide(L)'
;MKENELKNEKSVDVLSFKQLESQKIVLPQDLFRSSFTWFCYEIYKSLAFRIWMLLWLPLSVWWKLSNNCIYPLIVSLLVLFLGPIFVLVICGLSRKRSLSKQLIQFCKEITENTPSSDPHDWEVVAANLNSYLYENNVWNTKYFFFNAMVCQEAFRTTLLEPFSLKKDKAAKVKSFKDSVPYIEEALGVYFTEVEKQWKLFNTEKSWSPVGLEDAKLPKEAYRFKLTWFLKRISNIFMLIPFLNFLCCIYVSRGMCLLLRTLYLGWILFMLVQGFQNIRVLIMSMEHKMQFLSTIINEQESGANGWDEIARKMNRYLFEKKAWKNEEFFFDGIDCEWFFNHFFYRVLSAKKSMWPLPLNVELWPYIKEAQLSRSEVLLV
;
A
#
# COMPACT_ATOMS: atom_id res chain seq x y z
N MET A 1 4.30 0.78 62.40
CA MET A 1 3.62 1.60 61.36
C MET A 1 4.45 1.76 60.08
N LYS A 2 5.80 1.89 60.14
CA LYS A 2 6.66 2.06 58.97
C LYS A 2 6.72 0.89 57.96
N GLU A 3 6.37 -0.33 58.36
CA GLU A 3 6.49 -1.49 57.48
C GLU A 3 5.34 -1.60 56.46
N ASN A 4 4.18 -0.99 56.76
CA ASN A 4 3.05 -0.95 55.83
C ASN A 4 3.22 0.15 54.76
N GLU A 5 3.83 1.28 55.10
CA GLU A 5 4.10 2.36 54.13
C GLU A 5 5.08 1.89 53.04
N LEU A 6 6.15 1.17 53.42
CA LEU A 6 7.15 0.69 52.47
C LEU A 6 6.62 -0.42 51.53
N LYS A 7 5.62 -1.20 51.98
CA LYS A 7 4.92 -2.17 51.12
C LYS A 7 3.94 -1.47 50.17
N ASN A 8 3.27 -0.42 50.62
CA ASN A 8 2.33 0.32 49.78
C ASN A 8 3.07 1.05 48.65
N GLU A 9 4.18 1.73 48.95
CA GLU A 9 4.97 2.45 47.95
C GLU A 9 5.52 1.50 46.87
N LYS A 10 6.10 0.36 47.27
CA LYS A 10 6.53 -0.68 46.31
C LYS A 10 5.37 -1.27 45.50
N SER A 11 4.18 -1.39 46.08
CA SER A 11 3.02 -1.94 45.35
C SER A 11 2.46 -0.97 44.31
N VAL A 12 2.47 0.34 44.62
CA VAL A 12 2.03 1.39 43.71
C VAL A 12 2.99 1.53 42.54
N ASP A 13 4.30 1.45 42.78
CA ASP A 13 5.31 1.48 41.72
C ASP A 13 5.24 0.25 40.80
N VAL A 14 4.94 -0.94 41.33
CA VAL A 14 4.78 -2.15 40.51
C VAL A 14 3.47 -2.11 39.70
N LEU A 15 2.40 -1.52 40.24
CA LEU A 15 1.13 -1.33 39.53
C LEU A 15 1.26 -0.29 38.41
N SER A 16 1.92 0.83 38.68
CA SER A 16 2.18 1.87 37.69
C SER A 16 3.09 1.35 36.58
N PHE A 17 4.13 0.58 36.92
CA PHE A 17 5.02 -0.05 35.93
C PHE A 17 4.30 -1.11 35.09
N LYS A 18 3.45 -1.95 35.68
CA LYS A 18 2.62 -2.91 34.92
C LYS A 18 1.60 -2.20 34.03
N GLN A 19 1.02 -1.07 34.47
CA GLN A 19 0.16 -0.25 33.64
C GLN A 19 0.94 0.39 32.49
N LEU A 20 2.16 0.88 32.74
CA LEU A 20 3.04 1.46 31.73
C LEU A 20 3.52 0.41 30.71
N GLU A 21 3.84 -0.81 31.16
CA GLU A 21 4.12 -1.96 30.29
C GLU A 21 2.88 -2.41 29.52
N SER A 22 1.69 -2.37 30.13
CA SER A 22 0.43 -2.67 29.44
C SER A 22 0.03 -1.59 28.42
N GLN A 23 0.49 -0.35 28.62
CA GLN A 23 0.30 0.77 27.70
C GLN A 23 1.37 0.85 26.62
N LYS A 24 2.49 0.14 26.75
CA LYS A 24 3.46 0.06 25.66
C LYS A 24 2.82 -0.78 24.56
N ILE A 25 2.31 -0.08 23.55
CA ILE A 25 1.81 -0.67 22.31
C ILE A 25 3.00 -1.38 21.66
N VAL A 26 3.08 -2.70 21.83
CA VAL A 26 4.12 -3.51 21.21
C VAL A 26 3.57 -4.13 19.95
N LEU A 27 4.07 -3.69 18.80
CA LEU A 27 3.76 -4.29 17.51
C LEU A 27 4.84 -5.29 17.11
N PRO A 28 4.55 -6.22 16.19
CA PRO A 28 5.56 -7.15 15.70
C PRO A 28 6.79 -6.46 15.09
N GLN A 29 6.65 -5.25 14.53
CA GLN A 29 7.80 -4.48 14.05
C GLN A 29 8.85 -4.19 15.13
N ASP A 30 8.45 -4.14 16.40
CA ASP A 30 9.33 -3.86 17.53
C ASP A 30 9.99 -5.15 18.08
N LEU A 31 9.41 -6.32 17.75
CA LEU A 31 9.83 -7.63 18.24
C LEU A 31 10.64 -8.42 17.21
N PHE A 32 10.31 -8.25 15.93
CA PHE A 32 10.93 -8.98 14.83
C PHE A 32 11.95 -8.10 14.11
N ARG A 33 13.07 -8.71 13.72
CA ARG A 33 14.14 -8.03 12.97
C ARG A 33 13.65 -7.39 11.67
N SER A 34 12.66 -8.00 11.03
CA SER A 34 12.06 -7.49 9.80
C SER A 34 10.69 -8.12 9.54
N SER A 35 9.91 -7.49 8.65
CA SER A 35 8.65 -8.04 8.13
C SER A 35 8.84 -9.45 7.54
N PHE A 36 9.98 -9.74 6.92
CA PHE A 36 10.28 -11.08 6.42
C PHE A 36 10.39 -12.12 7.54
N THR A 37 11.11 -11.82 8.62
CA THR A 37 11.25 -12.75 9.75
C THR A 37 9.93 -13.00 10.47
N TRP A 38 9.12 -11.94 10.64
CA TRP A 38 7.75 -12.06 11.15
C TRP A 38 6.89 -12.94 10.24
N PHE A 39 6.95 -12.72 8.93
CA PHE A 39 6.18 -13.50 7.97
C PHE A 39 6.58 -14.99 8.00
N CYS A 40 7.87 -15.30 8.05
CA CYS A 40 8.34 -16.68 8.22
C CYS A 40 7.80 -17.33 9.51
N TYR A 41 7.78 -16.60 10.62
CA TYR A 41 7.22 -17.06 11.88
C TYR A 41 5.71 -17.37 11.76
N GLU A 42 4.96 -16.49 11.10
CA GLU A 42 3.53 -16.65 10.86
C GLU A 42 3.22 -17.87 9.96
N ILE A 43 4.00 -18.04 8.90
CA ILE A 43 3.90 -19.22 8.03
C ILE A 43 4.20 -20.48 8.84
N TYR A 44 5.28 -20.50 9.62
CA TYR A 44 5.64 -21.65 10.46
C TYR A 44 4.54 -22.02 11.46
N LYS A 45 3.86 -21.04 12.04
CA LYS A 45 2.73 -21.25 12.97
C LYS A 45 1.40 -21.58 12.26
N SER A 46 1.33 -21.47 10.93
CA SER A 46 0.11 -21.77 10.18
C SER A 46 -0.17 -23.28 10.06
N LEU A 47 -1.45 -23.64 10.02
CA LEU A 47 -1.88 -25.02 9.77
C LEU A 47 -1.50 -25.49 8.37
N ALA A 48 -1.58 -24.61 7.37
CA ALA A 48 -1.23 -24.91 5.98
C ALA A 48 0.22 -25.37 5.84
N PHE A 49 1.15 -24.67 6.50
CA PHE A 49 2.56 -25.06 6.52
C PHE A 49 2.79 -26.40 7.21
N ARG A 50 2.11 -26.66 8.34
CA ARG A 50 2.21 -27.95 9.05
C ARG A 50 1.70 -29.11 8.19
N ILE A 51 0.57 -28.92 7.49
CA ILE A 51 0.06 -29.92 6.54
C ILE A 51 1.06 -30.15 5.42
N TRP A 52 1.61 -29.08 4.83
CA TRP A 52 2.63 -29.19 3.80
C TRP A 52 3.88 -29.95 4.29
N MET A 53 4.34 -29.69 5.52
CA MET A 53 5.42 -30.44 6.14
C MET A 53 5.08 -31.93 6.34
N LEU A 54 3.84 -32.24 6.76
CA LEU A 54 3.39 -33.62 6.96
C LEU A 54 3.25 -34.40 5.64
N LEU A 55 2.99 -33.73 4.51
CA LEU A 55 2.95 -34.39 3.19
C LEU A 55 4.29 -35.00 2.78
N TRP A 56 5.41 -34.56 3.37
CA TRP A 56 6.72 -35.17 3.11
C TRP A 56 6.87 -36.57 3.70
N LEU A 57 6.12 -36.92 4.76
CA LEU A 57 6.16 -38.24 5.38
C LEU A 57 5.73 -39.36 4.42
N PRO A 58 4.52 -39.34 3.82
CA PRO A 58 4.11 -40.37 2.87
C PRO A 58 4.96 -40.36 1.60
N LEU A 59 5.46 -39.20 1.16
CA LEU A 59 6.39 -39.12 0.03
C LEU A 59 7.69 -39.88 0.32
N SER A 60 8.27 -39.72 1.52
CA SER A 60 9.49 -40.43 1.91
C SER A 60 9.30 -41.95 1.96
N VAL A 61 8.12 -42.42 2.37
CA VAL A 61 7.75 -43.85 2.34
C VAL A 61 7.60 -44.33 0.90
N TRP A 62 6.92 -43.57 0.04
CA TRP A 62 6.78 -43.90 -1.38
C TRP A 62 8.14 -44.05 -2.07
N TRP A 63 9.08 -43.13 -1.81
CA TRP A 63 10.45 -43.21 -2.34
C TRP A 63 11.13 -44.54 -2.03
N LYS A 64 10.89 -45.12 -0.85
CA LYS A 64 11.47 -46.41 -0.45
C LYS A 64 10.77 -47.62 -1.08
N LEU A 65 9.45 -47.53 -1.31
CA LEU A 65 8.64 -48.63 -1.84
C LEU A 65 8.60 -48.67 -3.38
N SER A 66 8.95 -47.59 -4.06
CA SER A 66 8.78 -47.49 -5.50
C SER A 66 9.95 -48.13 -6.27
N ASN A 67 9.63 -49.10 -7.13
CA ASN A 67 10.60 -49.66 -8.07
C ASN A 67 11.08 -48.64 -9.12
N ASN A 68 10.24 -47.63 -9.43
CA ASN A 68 10.54 -46.59 -10.40
C ASN A 68 10.70 -45.23 -9.72
N CYS A 69 11.93 -44.76 -9.58
CA CYS A 69 12.25 -43.49 -8.92
C CYS A 69 11.69 -42.23 -9.62
N ILE A 70 11.27 -42.34 -10.89
CA ILE A 70 10.82 -41.20 -11.70
C ILE A 70 9.53 -40.59 -11.13
N TYR A 71 8.53 -41.40 -10.76
CA TYR A 71 7.25 -40.90 -10.25
C TYR A 71 7.38 -40.16 -8.90
N PRO A 72 8.01 -40.73 -7.85
CA PRO A 72 8.21 -39.99 -6.60
C PRO A 72 9.06 -38.74 -6.79
N LEU A 73 10.03 -38.74 -7.72
CA LEU A 73 10.81 -37.56 -8.06
C LEU A 73 9.94 -36.44 -8.64
N ILE A 74 9.11 -36.73 -9.64
CA ILE A 74 8.20 -35.73 -10.24
C ILE A 74 7.27 -35.14 -9.17
N VAL A 75 6.62 -36.00 -8.38
CA VAL A 75 5.68 -35.54 -7.33
C VAL A 75 6.40 -34.74 -6.25
N SER A 76 7.61 -35.13 -5.84
CA SER A 76 8.40 -34.40 -4.85
C SER A 76 8.80 -33.02 -5.35
N LEU A 77 9.17 -32.89 -6.63
CA LEU A 77 9.45 -31.58 -7.24
C LEU A 77 8.20 -30.71 -7.27
N LEU A 78 7.03 -31.26 -7.62
CA LEU A 78 5.76 -30.52 -7.58
C LEU A 78 5.43 -30.04 -6.17
N VAL A 79 5.57 -30.89 -5.15
CA VAL A 79 5.31 -30.52 -3.75
C VAL A 79 6.34 -29.50 -3.22
N LEU A 80 7.60 -29.59 -3.66
CA LEU A 80 8.66 -28.65 -3.30
C LEU A 80 8.43 -27.26 -3.89
N PHE A 81 8.05 -27.16 -5.18
CA PHE A 81 7.92 -25.87 -5.86
C PHE A 81 6.53 -25.26 -5.72
N LEU A 82 5.46 -26.05 -5.87
CA LEU A 82 4.09 -25.55 -5.77
C LEU A 82 3.62 -25.44 -4.32
N GLY A 83 4.10 -26.31 -3.44
CA GLY A 83 3.69 -26.33 -2.03
C GLY A 83 3.87 -24.99 -1.31
N PRO A 84 5.06 -24.36 -1.35
CA PRO A 84 5.26 -23.03 -0.77
C PRO A 84 4.33 -21.98 -1.36
N ILE A 85 4.10 -21.98 -2.69
CA ILE A 85 3.17 -21.04 -3.34
C ILE A 85 1.75 -21.24 -2.80
N PHE A 86 1.28 -22.48 -2.71
CA PHE A 86 -0.03 -22.78 -2.11
C PHE A 86 -0.12 -22.36 -0.66
N VAL A 87 0.93 -22.59 0.15
CA VAL A 87 0.97 -22.13 1.55
C VAL A 87 0.83 -20.61 1.62
N LEU A 88 1.57 -19.85 0.80
CA LEU A 88 1.47 -18.38 0.75
C LEU A 88 0.05 -17.92 0.39
N VAL A 89 -0.55 -18.53 -0.64
CA VAL A 89 -1.91 -18.20 -1.09
C VAL A 89 -2.94 -18.51 0.01
N ILE A 90 -2.87 -19.70 0.62
CA ILE A 90 -3.78 -20.11 1.69
C ILE A 90 -3.63 -19.19 2.90
N CYS A 91 -2.41 -18.87 3.32
CA CYS A 91 -2.15 -17.95 4.42
C CYS A 91 -2.73 -16.55 4.13
N GLY A 92 -2.49 -16.00 2.93
CA GLY A 92 -3.07 -14.71 2.51
C GLY A 92 -4.60 -14.72 2.50
N LEU A 93 -5.23 -15.77 1.95
CA LEU A 93 -6.69 -15.92 1.94
C LEU A 93 -7.26 -16.09 3.35
N SER A 94 -6.59 -16.88 4.20
CA SER A 94 -7.01 -17.09 5.59
C SER A 94 -6.99 -15.79 6.38
N ARG A 95 -5.97 -14.95 6.21
CA ARG A 95 -5.89 -13.62 6.84
C ARG A 95 -7.04 -12.73 6.43
N LYS A 96 -7.28 -12.59 5.12
CA LYS A 96 -8.41 -11.82 4.58
C LYS A 96 -9.74 -12.31 5.14
N ARG A 97 -9.94 -13.64 5.19
CA ARG A 97 -11.15 -14.27 5.72
C ARG A 97 -11.33 -14.06 7.23
N SER A 98 -10.25 -14.15 8.00
CA SER A 98 -10.29 -13.92 9.45
C SER A 98 -10.69 -12.48 9.75
N LEU A 99 -10.09 -11.51 9.06
CA LEU A 99 -10.43 -10.10 9.21
C LEU A 99 -11.86 -9.80 8.75
N SER A 100 -12.30 -10.36 7.63
CA SER A 100 -13.67 -10.15 7.13
C SER A 100 -14.77 -10.69 8.07
N LYS A 101 -14.43 -11.63 8.96
CA LYS A 101 -15.36 -12.11 10.01
C LYS A 101 -15.41 -11.20 11.23
N GLN A 102 -14.39 -10.37 11.44
CA GLN A 102 -14.24 -9.49 12.60
C GLN A 102 -14.45 -8.01 12.24
N LEU A 103 -15.23 -7.73 11.19
CA LEU A 103 -15.47 -6.35 10.73
C LEU A 103 -16.11 -5.48 11.82
N ILE A 104 -17.03 -6.02 12.62
CA ILE A 104 -17.68 -5.25 13.69
C ILE A 104 -16.64 -4.78 14.71
N GLN A 105 -15.76 -5.68 15.17
CA GLN A 105 -14.70 -5.29 16.10
C GLN A 105 -13.73 -4.31 15.45
N PHE A 106 -13.35 -4.54 14.19
CA PHE A 106 -12.49 -3.61 13.46
C PHE A 106 -13.10 -2.21 13.40
N CYS A 107 -14.40 -2.11 13.12
CA CYS A 107 -15.10 -0.82 13.11
C CYS A 107 -15.11 -0.16 14.48
N LYS A 108 -15.38 -0.92 15.56
CA LYS A 108 -15.37 -0.37 16.93
C LYS A 108 -14.03 0.24 17.31
N GLU A 109 -12.93 -0.45 17.04
CA GLU A 109 -11.57 0.08 17.32
C GLU A 109 -11.29 1.37 16.54
N ILE A 110 -11.80 1.48 15.31
CA ILE A 110 -11.66 2.69 14.48
C ILE A 110 -12.52 3.82 15.05
N THR A 111 -13.76 3.55 15.44
CA THR A 111 -14.65 4.55 16.05
C THR A 111 -14.09 5.05 17.37
N GLU A 112 -13.52 4.18 18.20
CA GLU A 112 -12.99 4.52 19.53
C GLU A 112 -11.67 5.29 19.46
N ASN A 113 -10.74 4.91 18.57
CA ASN A 113 -9.41 5.53 18.49
C ASN A 113 -9.31 6.63 17.43
N THR A 114 -10.33 6.80 16.59
CA THR A 114 -10.45 7.86 15.58
C THR A 114 -9.19 8.05 14.72
N PRO A 115 -8.66 7.00 14.05
CA PRO A 115 -7.39 7.10 13.34
C PRO A 115 -7.50 8.00 12.09
N SER A 116 -6.46 8.77 11.78
CA SER A 116 -6.39 9.62 10.59
C SER A 116 -5.81 8.91 9.36
N SER A 117 -5.47 9.67 8.30
CA SER A 117 -4.71 9.12 7.17
C SER A 117 -3.22 8.89 7.47
N ASP A 118 -2.70 9.36 8.61
CA ASP A 118 -1.33 9.12 9.06
C ASP A 118 -1.20 7.67 9.58
N PRO A 119 -0.24 6.87 9.09
CA PRO A 119 0.02 5.53 9.62
C PRO A 119 0.25 5.46 11.13
N HIS A 120 0.79 6.49 11.79
CA HIS A 120 1.10 6.41 13.23
C HIS A 120 -0.18 6.24 14.08
N ASP A 121 -1.28 6.87 13.70
CA ASP A 121 -2.56 6.77 14.41
C ASP A 121 -3.17 5.35 14.36
N TRP A 122 -2.69 4.50 13.44
CA TRP A 122 -3.13 3.11 13.30
C TRP A 122 -2.40 2.14 14.23
N GLU A 123 -1.39 2.58 14.99
CA GLU A 123 -0.60 1.70 15.87
C GLU A 123 -1.47 1.09 16.97
N VAL A 124 -2.30 1.92 17.62
CA VAL A 124 -3.23 1.49 18.69
C VAL A 124 -4.23 0.49 18.14
N VAL A 125 -4.87 0.82 17.02
CA VAL A 125 -5.87 -0.03 16.35
C VAL A 125 -5.26 -1.38 15.97
N ALA A 126 -4.05 -1.38 15.40
CA ALA A 126 -3.35 -2.61 15.03
C ALA A 126 -3.03 -3.50 16.24
N ALA A 127 -2.57 -2.91 17.34
CA ALA A 127 -2.21 -3.66 18.54
C ALA A 127 -3.44 -4.20 19.27
N ASN A 128 -4.50 -3.42 19.42
CA ASN A 128 -5.76 -3.87 20.02
C ASN A 128 -6.36 -5.03 19.22
N LEU A 129 -6.40 -4.92 17.88
CA LEU A 129 -6.89 -6.00 17.03
C LEU A 129 -6.01 -7.24 17.07
N ASN A 130 -4.69 -7.09 17.12
CA ASN A 130 -3.78 -8.22 17.28
C ASN A 130 -4.08 -9.01 18.55
N SER A 131 -4.25 -8.31 19.67
CA SER A 131 -4.59 -8.91 20.97
C SER A 131 -5.97 -9.57 20.92
N TYR A 132 -6.99 -8.85 20.44
CA TYR A 132 -8.35 -9.36 20.32
C TYR A 132 -8.43 -10.63 19.45
N LEU A 133 -7.77 -10.64 18.29
CA LEU A 133 -7.79 -11.79 17.37
C LEU A 133 -7.14 -13.03 17.98
N TYR A 134 -6.09 -12.84 18.78
CA TYR A 134 -5.42 -13.92 19.47
C TYR A 134 -6.26 -14.45 20.65
N GLU A 135 -6.74 -13.56 21.51
CA GLU A 135 -7.51 -13.92 22.71
C GLU A 135 -8.82 -14.64 22.37
N ASN A 136 -9.47 -14.23 21.29
CA ASN A 136 -10.70 -14.87 20.79
C ASN A 136 -10.42 -16.09 19.89
N ASN A 137 -9.19 -16.58 19.82
CA ASN A 137 -8.77 -17.73 19.00
C ASN A 137 -9.14 -17.60 17.50
N VAL A 138 -9.26 -16.37 17.00
CA VAL A 138 -9.50 -16.08 15.57
C VAL A 138 -8.20 -16.22 14.78
N TRP A 139 -7.07 -15.95 15.42
CA TRP A 139 -5.73 -16.10 14.89
C TRP A 139 -4.81 -16.86 15.85
N ASN A 140 -3.87 -17.61 15.30
CA ASN A 140 -3.02 -18.52 16.09
C ASN A 140 -1.90 -17.82 16.87
N THR A 141 -1.65 -16.54 16.60
CA THR A 141 -0.55 -15.77 17.16
C THR A 141 -1.00 -14.36 17.54
N LYS A 142 -0.23 -13.67 18.37
CA LYS A 142 -0.45 -12.26 18.75
C LYS A 142 -0.01 -11.24 17.69
N TYR A 143 0.34 -11.69 16.48
CA TYR A 143 1.10 -10.88 15.52
C TYR A 143 0.39 -10.81 14.16
N PHE A 144 -0.93 -10.59 14.17
CA PHE A 144 -1.73 -10.59 12.93
C PHE A 144 -1.30 -9.45 11.98
N PHE A 145 -1.23 -8.22 12.45
CA PHE A 145 -0.69 -7.06 11.75
C PHE A 145 0.76 -6.82 12.17
N PHE A 146 1.67 -6.75 11.20
CA PHE A 146 3.08 -6.47 11.46
C PHE A 146 3.32 -5.05 12.00
N ASN A 147 2.64 -4.08 11.40
CA ASN A 147 2.71 -2.67 11.75
C ASN A 147 1.42 -1.93 11.37
N ALA A 148 1.38 -0.64 11.72
CA ALA A 148 0.24 0.24 11.51
C ALA A 148 -0.10 0.45 10.02
N MET A 149 0.91 0.54 9.15
CA MET A 149 0.70 0.64 7.70
C MET A 149 -0.06 -0.57 7.13
N VAL A 150 0.27 -1.79 7.56
CA VAL A 150 -0.44 -3.00 7.12
C VAL A 150 -1.89 -3.00 7.63
N CYS A 151 -2.14 -2.48 8.83
CA CYS A 151 -3.50 -2.33 9.36
C CYS A 151 -4.32 -1.31 8.56
N GLN A 152 -3.75 -0.14 8.26
CA GLN A 152 -4.38 0.89 7.43
C GLN A 152 -4.71 0.34 6.03
N GLU A 153 -3.77 -0.37 5.40
CA GLU A 153 -4.00 -0.99 4.09
C GLU A 153 -5.09 -2.07 4.14
N ALA A 154 -5.15 -2.83 5.23
CA ALA A 154 -6.22 -3.82 5.42
C ALA A 154 -7.59 -3.16 5.59
N PHE A 155 -7.67 -2.04 6.32
CA PHE A 155 -8.87 -1.20 6.38
C PHE A 155 -9.28 -0.72 4.99
N ARG A 156 -8.34 -0.16 4.21
CA ARG A 156 -8.62 0.34 2.86
C ARG A 156 -9.19 -0.76 1.96
N THR A 157 -8.50 -1.88 1.89
CA THR A 157 -8.81 -2.97 0.94
C THR A 157 -9.96 -3.87 1.36
N THR A 158 -10.29 -3.93 2.66
CA THR A 158 -11.35 -4.81 3.19
C THR A 158 -12.64 -4.06 3.47
N LEU A 159 -12.55 -2.79 3.88
CA LEU A 159 -13.68 -1.99 4.36
C LEU A 159 -13.91 -0.78 3.45
N LEU A 160 -12.97 0.17 3.38
CA LEU A 160 -13.19 1.46 2.73
C LEU A 160 -13.53 1.32 1.23
N GLU A 161 -12.69 0.66 0.45
CA GLU A 161 -12.91 0.51 -0.99
C GLU A 161 -14.13 -0.36 -1.30
N PRO A 162 -14.26 -1.59 -0.74
CA PRO A 162 -15.39 -2.44 -1.10
C PRO A 162 -16.73 -1.87 -0.64
N PHE A 163 -16.78 -1.11 0.46
CA PHE A 163 -18.01 -0.46 0.94
C PHE A 163 -18.39 0.74 0.07
N SER A 164 -17.43 1.61 -0.26
CA SER A 164 -17.68 2.81 -1.06
C SER A 164 -18.05 2.52 -2.52
N LEU A 165 -17.60 1.40 -3.08
CA LEU A 165 -17.99 0.95 -4.42
C LEU A 165 -19.46 0.47 -4.50
N LYS A 166 -20.11 0.19 -3.36
CA LYS A 166 -21.53 -0.23 -3.32
C LYS A 166 -22.42 1.01 -3.25
N LYS A 167 -23.04 1.34 -4.39
CA LYS A 167 -23.92 2.52 -4.51
C LYS A 167 -25.19 2.40 -3.65
N ASP A 168 -25.83 1.23 -3.67
CA ASP A 168 -27.15 1.07 -3.06
C ASP A 168 -27.09 0.39 -1.69
N LYS A 169 -27.96 0.82 -0.77
CA LYS A 169 -28.09 0.24 0.58
C LYS A 169 -28.31 -1.28 0.52
N ALA A 170 -29.13 -1.77 -0.41
CA ALA A 170 -29.36 -3.21 -0.59
C ALA A 170 -28.07 -3.99 -0.93
N ALA A 171 -27.19 -3.41 -1.76
CA ALA A 171 -25.92 -4.03 -2.13
C ALA A 171 -24.92 -4.04 -0.96
N LYS A 172 -24.93 -2.99 -0.13
CA LYS A 172 -24.17 -2.91 1.12
C LYS A 172 -24.64 -3.96 2.13
N VAL A 173 -25.95 -4.01 2.42
CA VAL A 173 -26.55 -5.00 3.32
C VAL A 173 -26.29 -6.43 2.84
N LYS A 174 -26.40 -6.71 1.54
CA LYS A 174 -26.09 -8.03 0.98
C LYS A 174 -24.63 -8.45 1.23
N SER A 175 -23.69 -7.51 1.18
CA SER A 175 -22.25 -7.80 1.25
C SER A 175 -21.75 -7.84 2.71
N PHE A 176 -22.24 -6.93 3.55
CA PHE A 176 -21.71 -6.68 4.89
C PHE A 176 -22.69 -7.07 6.01
N LYS A 177 -23.94 -7.40 5.69
CA LYS A 177 -24.97 -7.86 6.63
C LYS A 177 -25.07 -6.90 7.83
N ASP A 178 -24.98 -7.44 9.04
CA ASP A 178 -25.17 -6.71 10.30
C ASP A 178 -24.01 -5.75 10.63
N SER A 179 -22.90 -5.79 9.87
CA SER A 179 -21.78 -4.87 10.08
C SER A 179 -21.97 -3.50 9.41
N VAL A 180 -22.97 -3.32 8.54
CA VAL A 180 -23.24 -2.05 7.84
C VAL A 180 -23.27 -0.83 8.77
N PRO A 181 -24.06 -0.78 9.87
CA PRO A 181 -24.12 0.41 10.72
C PRO A 181 -22.76 0.76 11.35
N TYR A 182 -22.01 -0.25 11.81
CA TYR A 182 -20.67 -0.05 12.39
C TYR A 182 -19.68 0.45 11.33
N ILE A 183 -19.78 -0.04 10.10
CA ILE A 183 -18.95 0.43 8.99
C ILE A 183 -19.27 1.89 8.66
N GLU A 184 -20.56 2.28 8.60
CA GLU A 184 -20.95 3.67 8.32
C GLU A 184 -20.44 4.63 9.40
N GLU A 185 -20.53 4.23 10.66
CA GLU A 185 -20.01 4.99 11.80
C GLU A 185 -18.47 5.14 11.74
N ALA A 186 -17.74 4.03 11.60
CA ALA A 186 -16.28 4.04 11.52
C ALA A 186 -15.77 4.86 10.32
N LEU A 187 -16.46 4.76 9.17
CA LEU A 187 -16.15 5.59 8.01
C LEU A 187 -16.45 7.06 8.26
N GLY A 188 -17.58 7.39 8.91
CA GLY A 188 -17.91 8.77 9.27
C GLY A 188 -16.83 9.44 10.12
N VAL A 189 -16.31 8.72 11.12
CA VAL A 189 -15.17 9.15 11.95
C VAL A 189 -13.91 9.34 11.10
N TYR A 190 -13.53 8.34 10.32
CA TYR A 190 -12.33 8.39 9.47
C TYR A 190 -12.36 9.55 8.48
N PHE A 191 -13.48 9.75 7.77
CA PHE A 191 -13.65 10.84 6.82
C PHE A 191 -13.63 12.21 7.50
N THR A 192 -14.12 12.32 8.73
CA THR A 192 -14.04 13.57 9.51
C THR A 192 -12.59 13.94 9.79
N GLU A 193 -11.75 12.98 10.15
CA GLU A 193 -10.33 13.24 10.40
C GLU A 193 -9.55 13.52 9.11
N VAL A 194 -9.88 12.84 8.01
CA VAL A 194 -9.34 13.16 6.67
C VAL A 194 -9.68 14.59 6.26
N GLU A 195 -10.94 15.03 6.48
CA GLU A 195 -11.37 16.39 6.16
C GLU A 195 -10.65 17.43 7.03
N LYS A 196 -10.45 17.15 8.32
CA LYS A 196 -9.65 18.00 9.20
C LYS A 196 -8.21 18.11 8.71
N GLN A 197 -7.60 17.00 8.29
CA GLN A 197 -6.25 17.02 7.69
C GLN A 197 -6.21 17.84 6.40
N TRP A 198 -7.18 17.68 5.52
CA TRP A 198 -7.30 18.45 4.28
C TRP A 198 -7.38 19.95 4.54
N LYS A 199 -8.21 20.37 5.51
CA LYS A 199 -8.31 21.78 5.93
C LYS A 199 -6.97 22.31 6.44
N LEU A 200 -6.30 21.55 7.30
CA LEU A 200 -4.95 21.87 7.79
C LEU A 200 -3.93 22.02 6.64
N PHE A 201 -4.02 21.19 5.60
CA PHE A 201 -3.17 21.32 4.40
C PHE A 201 -3.40 22.61 3.64
N ASN A 202 -4.65 23.02 3.48
CA ASN A 202 -4.99 24.23 2.73
C ASN A 202 -4.77 25.53 3.53
N THR A 203 -4.79 25.49 4.87
CA THR A 203 -4.63 26.67 5.72
C THR A 203 -3.22 26.80 6.31
N GLU A 204 -2.82 25.87 7.16
CA GLU A 204 -1.64 26.00 8.04
C GLU A 204 -0.39 25.33 7.47
N LYS A 205 -0.56 24.20 6.77
CA LYS A 205 0.53 23.45 6.14
C LYS A 205 0.69 23.79 4.65
N SER A 206 0.08 24.87 4.18
CA SER A 206 0.22 25.31 2.79
C SER A 206 1.69 25.50 2.48
N TRP A 207 2.24 24.65 1.61
CA TRP A 207 3.65 24.69 1.26
C TRP A 207 3.91 25.85 0.31
N SER A 208 4.74 26.80 0.74
CA SER A 208 5.25 27.88 -0.09
C SER A 208 6.64 27.51 -0.62
N PRO A 209 6.84 27.33 -1.94
CA PRO A 209 8.15 27.05 -2.51
C PRO A 209 9.11 28.22 -2.28
N VAL A 210 10.35 27.91 -1.88
CA VAL A 210 11.45 28.88 -1.91
C VAL A 210 12.19 28.73 -3.24
N GLY A 211 12.46 29.84 -3.93
CA GLY A 211 13.33 29.90 -5.12
C GLY A 211 12.75 29.29 -6.40
N LEU A 212 11.43 29.21 -6.54
CA LEU A 212 10.76 28.53 -7.68
C LEU A 212 11.21 29.06 -9.05
N GLU A 213 11.68 30.31 -9.10
CA GLU A 213 12.22 30.98 -10.29
C GLU A 213 13.39 30.21 -10.94
N ASP A 214 14.21 29.52 -10.15
CA ASP A 214 15.34 28.73 -10.64
C ASP A 214 14.95 27.29 -11.04
N ALA A 215 13.72 26.87 -10.75
CA ALA A 215 13.28 25.49 -10.96
C ALA A 215 12.99 25.22 -12.45
N LYS A 216 13.88 24.47 -13.09
CA LYS A 216 13.74 24.06 -14.50
C LYS A 216 13.04 22.73 -14.62
N LEU A 217 12.13 22.63 -15.59
CA LEU A 217 11.51 21.34 -15.91
C LEU A 217 12.49 20.45 -16.68
N PRO A 218 12.42 19.12 -16.52
CA PRO A 218 13.27 18.20 -17.29
C PRO A 218 13.19 18.40 -18.80
N LYS A 219 12.05 18.83 -19.36
CA LYS A 219 11.95 19.16 -20.79
C LYS A 219 13.01 20.16 -21.28
N GLU A 220 13.52 21.02 -20.40
CA GLU A 220 14.55 22.01 -20.71
C GLU A 220 15.97 21.40 -20.71
N ALA A 221 16.18 20.31 -19.96
CA ALA A 221 17.47 19.63 -19.85
C ALA A 221 17.62 18.42 -20.78
N TYR A 222 16.51 17.78 -21.16
CA TYR A 222 16.50 16.57 -22.00
C TYR A 222 15.86 16.85 -23.36
N ARG A 223 16.58 16.51 -24.44
CA ARG A 223 16.08 16.65 -25.81
C ARG A 223 14.83 15.80 -26.09
N PHE A 224 14.70 14.64 -25.43
CA PHE A 224 13.58 13.73 -25.64
C PHE A 224 13.08 13.15 -24.32
N LYS A 225 11.76 13.07 -24.13
CA LYS A 225 11.12 12.43 -22.97
C LYS A 225 11.59 10.98 -22.74
N LEU A 226 11.88 10.25 -23.81
CA LEU A 226 12.42 8.88 -23.74
C LEU A 226 13.78 8.82 -23.03
N THR A 227 14.66 9.79 -23.27
CA THR A 227 15.99 9.82 -22.61
C THR A 227 15.86 10.05 -21.11
N TRP A 228 14.92 10.90 -20.71
CA TRP A 228 14.56 11.09 -19.31
C TRP A 228 14.02 9.78 -18.71
N PHE A 229 13.04 9.11 -19.33
CA PHE A 229 12.52 7.82 -18.85
C PHE A 229 13.62 6.77 -18.68
N LEU A 230 14.48 6.59 -19.68
CA LEU A 230 15.54 5.58 -19.64
C LEU A 230 16.53 5.83 -18.49
N LYS A 231 16.92 7.09 -18.26
CA LYS A 231 17.77 7.46 -17.13
C LYS A 231 17.11 7.14 -15.78
N ARG A 232 15.79 7.30 -15.68
CA ARG A 232 15.01 7.06 -14.44
C ARG A 232 14.79 5.57 -14.19
N ILE A 233 14.38 4.83 -15.21
CA ILE A 233 14.17 3.38 -15.17
C ILE A 233 15.48 2.69 -14.81
N SER A 234 16.60 3.14 -15.42
CA SER A 234 17.94 2.62 -15.11
C SER A 234 18.22 2.74 -13.60
N ASN A 235 18.00 3.90 -12.99
CA ASN A 235 18.26 4.09 -11.56
C ASN A 235 17.39 3.24 -10.60
N ILE A 236 16.19 2.83 -11.02
CA ILE A 236 15.25 2.11 -10.14
C ILE A 236 15.34 0.60 -10.34
N PHE A 237 15.52 0.14 -11.57
CA PHE A 237 15.24 -1.24 -11.92
C PHE A 237 16.42 -2.06 -12.46
N MET A 238 17.64 -1.53 -12.67
CA MET A 238 18.72 -2.18 -13.45
C MET A 238 18.71 -3.72 -13.51
N LEU A 239 18.61 -4.40 -12.35
CA LEU A 239 18.64 -5.85 -12.26
C LEU A 239 17.53 -6.57 -13.06
N ILE A 240 16.28 -6.11 -12.99
CA ILE A 240 15.13 -6.83 -13.58
C ILE A 240 15.17 -6.78 -15.11
N PRO A 241 15.22 -5.58 -15.77
CA PRO A 241 15.50 -5.45 -17.18
C PRO A 241 16.77 -6.14 -17.64
N PHE A 242 17.88 -6.07 -16.88
CA PHE A 242 19.12 -6.75 -17.27
C PHE A 242 18.95 -8.28 -17.33
N LEU A 243 18.33 -8.88 -16.31
CA LEU A 243 18.03 -10.32 -16.30
C LEU A 243 17.03 -10.70 -17.41
N ASN A 244 16.00 -9.89 -17.65
CA ASN A 244 15.05 -10.11 -18.75
C ASN A 244 15.72 -9.96 -20.13
N PHE A 245 16.66 -9.03 -20.28
CA PHE A 245 17.45 -8.85 -21.49
C PHE A 245 18.40 -10.02 -21.75
N LEU A 246 19.08 -10.52 -20.71
CA LEU A 246 19.89 -11.75 -20.82
C LEU A 246 19.02 -12.96 -21.17
N CYS A 247 17.86 -13.09 -20.54
CA CYS A 247 16.87 -14.11 -20.88
C CYS A 247 16.38 -13.96 -22.32
N CYS A 248 16.14 -12.73 -22.79
CA CYS A 248 15.79 -12.43 -24.18
C CYS A 248 16.88 -12.93 -25.13
N ILE A 249 18.14 -12.57 -24.92
CA ILE A 249 19.25 -13.01 -25.77
C ILE A 249 19.32 -14.54 -25.81
N TYR A 250 19.16 -15.19 -24.65
CA TYR A 250 19.23 -16.63 -24.52
C TYR A 250 18.07 -17.35 -25.23
N VAL A 251 16.82 -17.01 -24.89
CA VAL A 251 15.61 -17.64 -25.45
C VAL A 251 15.44 -17.32 -26.92
N SER A 252 15.80 -16.10 -27.35
CA SER A 252 15.58 -15.67 -28.73
C SER A 252 16.69 -16.07 -29.69
N ARG A 253 17.74 -16.80 -29.27
CA ARG A 253 18.86 -17.19 -30.12
C ARG A 253 18.41 -17.92 -31.41
N GLY A 254 17.30 -18.65 -31.36
CA GLY A 254 16.67 -19.30 -32.53
C GLY A 254 15.51 -18.54 -33.20
N MET A 255 15.08 -17.39 -32.67
CA MET A 255 13.92 -16.64 -33.18
C MET A 255 14.31 -15.59 -34.21
N CYS A 256 13.38 -15.26 -35.13
CA CYS A 256 13.54 -14.20 -36.13
C CYS A 256 13.77 -12.82 -35.50
N LEU A 257 14.55 -11.96 -36.17
CA LEU A 257 14.91 -10.60 -35.73
C LEU A 257 13.67 -9.75 -35.35
N LEU A 258 12.56 -9.91 -36.09
CA LEU A 258 11.33 -9.16 -35.83
C LEU A 258 10.69 -9.51 -34.47
N LEU A 259 10.75 -10.77 -34.05
CA LEU A 259 10.24 -11.15 -32.73
C LEU A 259 11.16 -10.62 -31.61
N ARG A 260 12.47 -10.55 -31.86
CA ARG A 260 13.42 -9.94 -30.92
C ARG A 260 13.13 -8.47 -30.71
N THR A 261 12.88 -7.70 -31.78
CA THR A 261 12.57 -6.27 -31.68
C THR A 261 11.23 -6.03 -31.01
N LEU A 262 10.19 -6.81 -31.32
CA LEU A 262 8.88 -6.73 -30.65
C LEU A 262 8.99 -7.04 -29.15
N TYR A 263 9.76 -8.07 -28.77
CA TYR A 263 9.95 -8.42 -27.37
C TYR A 263 10.74 -7.36 -26.59
N LEU A 264 11.78 -6.76 -27.20
CA LEU A 264 12.47 -5.61 -26.62
C LEU A 264 11.53 -4.41 -26.45
N GLY A 265 10.70 -4.12 -27.45
CA GLY A 265 9.65 -3.09 -27.38
C GLY A 265 8.66 -3.36 -26.25
N TRP A 266 8.23 -4.62 -26.08
CA TRP A 266 7.36 -5.05 -24.98
C TRP A 266 8.01 -4.86 -23.61
N ILE A 267 9.29 -5.23 -23.46
CA ILE A 267 10.03 -4.99 -22.22
C ILE A 267 10.07 -3.49 -21.91
N LEU A 268 10.44 -2.65 -22.89
CA LEU A 268 10.48 -1.20 -22.70
C LEU A 268 9.11 -0.65 -22.29
N PHE A 269 8.03 -1.12 -22.92
CA PHE A 269 6.66 -0.76 -22.54
C PHE A 269 6.35 -1.15 -21.09
N MET A 270 6.65 -2.37 -20.68
CA MET A 270 6.45 -2.84 -19.31
C MET A 270 7.27 -2.05 -18.28
N LEU A 271 8.50 -1.64 -18.64
CA LEU A 271 9.33 -0.80 -17.78
C LEU A 271 8.76 0.61 -17.62
N VAL A 272 8.26 1.21 -18.72
CA VAL A 272 7.60 2.51 -18.67
C VAL A 272 6.33 2.44 -17.81
N GLN A 273 5.48 1.43 -18.01
CA GLN A 273 4.30 1.21 -17.19
C GLN A 273 4.65 0.98 -15.71
N GLY A 274 5.67 0.17 -15.44
CA GLY A 274 6.18 -0.08 -14.09
C GLY A 274 6.69 1.20 -13.42
N PHE A 275 7.45 2.02 -14.14
CA PHE A 275 7.90 3.32 -13.65
C PHE A 275 6.73 4.26 -13.34
N GLN A 276 5.75 4.36 -14.24
CA GLN A 276 4.57 5.19 -14.01
C GLN A 276 3.77 4.74 -12.79
N ASN A 277 3.56 3.44 -12.62
CA ASN A 277 2.87 2.89 -11.45
C ASN A 277 3.66 3.11 -10.15
N ILE A 278 4.98 3.02 -10.18
CA ILE A 278 5.82 3.29 -9.00
C ILE A 278 5.70 4.74 -8.54
N ARG A 279 5.62 5.70 -9.46
CA ARG A 279 5.51 7.13 -9.12
C ARG A 279 4.32 7.41 -8.20
N VAL A 280 3.14 6.87 -8.50
CA VAL A 280 1.96 7.05 -7.65
C VAL A 280 2.03 6.22 -6.36
N LEU A 281 2.65 5.05 -6.38
CA LEU A 281 2.81 4.21 -5.18
C LEU A 281 3.79 4.80 -4.16
N ILE A 282 4.78 5.58 -4.61
CA ILE A 282 5.73 6.29 -3.72
C ILE A 282 5.07 7.48 -3.03
N MET A 283 4.02 8.07 -3.61
CA MET A 283 3.33 9.19 -2.98
C MET A 283 2.52 8.71 -1.77
N SER A 284 2.94 9.15 -0.58
CA SER A 284 2.13 9.07 0.64
C SER A 284 0.82 9.83 0.47
N MET A 285 -0.13 9.62 1.39
CA MET A 285 -1.39 10.38 1.37
C MET A 285 -1.17 11.89 1.51
N GLU A 286 -0.23 12.32 2.35
CA GLU A 286 0.18 13.73 2.44
C GLU A 286 0.63 14.29 1.08
N HIS A 287 1.49 13.58 0.36
CA HIS A 287 1.97 14.05 -0.95
C HIS A 287 0.86 14.09 -2.01
N LYS A 288 -0.09 13.15 -1.94
CA LYS A 288 -1.28 13.16 -2.80
C LYS A 288 -2.19 14.35 -2.48
N MET A 289 -2.40 14.65 -1.19
CA MET A 289 -3.17 15.82 -0.77
C MET A 289 -2.49 17.11 -1.22
N GLN A 290 -1.18 17.24 -1.04
CA GLN A 290 -0.43 18.40 -1.54
C GLN A 290 -0.57 18.57 -3.05
N PHE A 291 -0.48 17.47 -3.81
CA PHE A 291 -0.63 17.52 -5.26
C PHE A 291 -2.02 18.03 -5.67
N LEU A 292 -3.09 17.52 -5.06
CA LEU A 292 -4.45 17.98 -5.32
C LEU A 292 -4.66 19.44 -4.90
N SER A 293 -4.15 19.83 -3.73
CA SER A 293 -4.22 21.22 -3.25
C SER A 293 -3.49 22.18 -4.19
N THR A 294 -2.32 21.77 -4.70
CA THR A 294 -1.54 22.56 -5.69
C THR A 294 -2.33 22.73 -6.99
N ILE A 295 -3.02 21.68 -7.45
CA ILE A 295 -3.89 21.77 -8.64
C ILE A 295 -5.08 22.71 -8.38
N ILE A 296 -5.70 22.67 -7.20
CA ILE A 296 -6.86 23.51 -6.89
C ILE A 296 -6.46 24.99 -6.80
N ASN A 297 -5.32 25.28 -6.17
CA ASN A 297 -4.87 26.65 -5.89
C ASN A 297 -4.13 27.32 -7.06
N GLU A 298 -3.71 26.57 -8.08
CA GLU A 298 -3.01 27.14 -9.23
C GLU A 298 -3.93 28.10 -10.02
N GLN A 299 -3.49 29.31 -10.32
CA GLN A 299 -4.33 30.28 -11.03
C GLN A 299 -4.09 30.22 -12.55
N GLU A 300 -2.90 29.79 -12.97
CA GLU A 300 -2.57 29.70 -14.37
C GLU A 300 -3.39 28.61 -15.09
N SER A 301 -3.87 28.97 -16.28
CA SER A 301 -4.73 28.17 -17.14
C SER A 301 -3.93 27.41 -18.21
N GLY A 302 -4.48 26.31 -18.70
CA GLY A 302 -3.92 25.58 -19.85
C GLY A 302 -2.54 24.96 -19.59
N ALA A 303 -1.73 24.86 -20.65
CA ALA A 303 -0.43 24.18 -20.61
C ALA A 303 0.58 24.83 -19.64
N ASN A 304 0.54 26.16 -19.51
CA ASN A 304 1.42 26.90 -18.60
C ASN A 304 1.12 26.57 -17.13
N GLY A 305 -0.17 26.48 -16.76
CA GLY A 305 -0.56 26.11 -15.41
C GLY A 305 -0.10 24.70 -15.03
N TRP A 306 -0.16 23.75 -15.95
CA TRP A 306 0.36 22.40 -15.69
C TRP A 306 1.89 22.35 -15.58
N ASP A 307 2.62 23.16 -16.35
CA ASP A 307 4.06 23.30 -16.19
C ASP A 307 4.43 23.87 -14.81
N GLU A 308 3.66 24.85 -14.33
CA GLU A 308 3.86 25.43 -12.99
C GLU A 308 3.56 24.44 -11.87
N ILE A 309 2.45 23.69 -11.97
CA ILE A 309 2.14 22.59 -11.04
C ILE A 309 3.25 21.55 -11.05
N ALA A 310 3.74 21.15 -12.23
CA ALA A 310 4.83 20.19 -12.38
C ALA A 310 6.11 20.69 -11.68
N ARG A 311 6.45 21.98 -11.85
CA ARG A 311 7.61 22.62 -11.22
C ARG A 311 7.49 22.65 -9.70
N LYS A 312 6.36 23.12 -9.17
CA LYS A 312 6.04 23.14 -7.73
C LYS A 312 6.16 21.75 -7.13
N MET A 313 5.54 20.76 -7.77
CA MET A 313 5.48 19.40 -7.25
C MET A 313 6.83 18.67 -7.32
N ASN A 314 7.62 18.91 -8.38
CA ASN A 314 8.99 18.39 -8.49
C ASN A 314 9.87 18.85 -7.32
N ARG A 315 9.80 20.14 -7.00
CA ARG A 315 10.55 20.73 -5.89
C ARG A 315 10.06 20.21 -4.54
N TYR A 316 8.75 20.23 -4.30
CA TYR A 316 8.20 19.71 -3.06
C TYR A 316 8.61 18.26 -2.80
N LEU A 317 8.48 17.37 -3.79
CA LEU A 317 8.81 15.95 -3.61
C LEU A 317 10.30 15.73 -3.35
N PHE A 318 11.15 16.58 -3.93
CA PHE A 318 12.58 16.59 -3.66
C PHE A 318 12.88 17.07 -2.23
N GLU A 319 12.35 18.22 -1.81
CA GLU A 319 12.56 18.79 -0.47
C GLU A 319 12.06 17.86 0.64
N LYS A 320 10.90 17.24 0.43
CA LYS A 320 10.34 16.23 1.35
C LYS A 320 11.05 14.88 1.28
N LYS A 321 12.08 14.74 0.42
CA LYS A 321 12.85 13.52 0.19
C LYS A 321 11.99 12.32 -0.24
N ALA A 322 10.78 12.58 -0.74
CA ALA A 322 9.90 11.58 -1.35
C ALA A 322 10.44 11.16 -2.72
N TRP A 323 11.16 12.06 -3.39
CA TRP A 323 11.86 11.80 -4.64
C TRP A 323 13.33 12.25 -4.55
N LYS A 324 14.22 11.58 -5.28
CA LYS A 324 15.68 11.78 -5.15
C LYS A 324 16.22 13.06 -5.83
N ASN A 325 15.41 13.81 -6.58
CA ASN A 325 15.80 14.98 -7.37
C ASN A 325 14.56 15.79 -7.77
N GLU A 326 14.73 16.96 -8.38
CA GLU A 326 13.65 17.83 -8.86
C GLU A 326 13.09 17.42 -10.25
N GLU A 327 13.08 16.13 -10.58
CA GLU A 327 12.64 15.64 -11.89
C GLU A 327 11.58 14.51 -11.76
N PHE A 328 10.52 14.73 -10.98
CA PHE A 328 9.44 13.75 -10.85
C PHE A 328 8.52 13.73 -12.08
N PHE A 329 8.05 14.91 -12.52
CA PHE A 329 7.35 15.20 -13.76
C PHE A 329 8.31 15.71 -14.81
N PHE A 330 8.14 15.25 -16.05
CA PHE A 330 8.93 15.72 -17.19
C PHE A 330 8.54 17.14 -17.64
N ASP A 331 7.24 17.40 -17.70
CA ASP A 331 6.60 18.64 -18.14
C ASP A 331 5.14 18.69 -17.64
N GLY A 332 4.44 19.78 -17.94
CA GLY A 332 3.02 19.94 -17.63
C GLY A 332 2.14 18.87 -18.28
N ILE A 333 2.45 18.44 -19.51
CA ILE A 333 1.68 17.37 -20.19
C ILE A 333 1.81 16.03 -19.44
N ASP A 334 3.01 15.70 -18.95
CA ASP A 334 3.21 14.52 -18.09
C ASP A 334 2.46 14.63 -16.77
N CYS A 335 2.43 15.83 -16.18
CA CYS A 335 1.70 16.11 -14.94
C CYS A 335 0.19 15.96 -15.11
N GLU A 336 -0.37 16.57 -16.15
CA GLU A 336 -1.79 16.44 -16.51
C GLU A 336 -2.16 14.98 -16.78
N TRP A 337 -1.36 14.28 -17.60
CA TRP A 337 -1.58 12.87 -17.89
C TRP A 337 -1.56 12.03 -16.61
N PHE A 338 -0.63 12.30 -15.69
CA PHE A 338 -0.51 11.61 -14.42
C PHE A 338 -1.75 11.83 -13.53
N PHE A 339 -2.22 13.07 -13.40
CA PHE A 339 -3.47 13.38 -12.70
C PHE A 339 -4.65 12.62 -13.32
N ASN A 340 -4.81 12.72 -14.64
CA ASN A 340 -5.91 12.09 -15.35
C ASN A 340 -5.89 10.56 -15.22
N HIS A 341 -4.72 9.95 -15.29
CA HIS A 341 -4.56 8.50 -15.25
C HIS A 341 -4.73 7.91 -13.84
N PHE A 342 -4.12 8.54 -12.84
CA PHE A 342 -4.01 7.97 -11.49
C PHE A 342 -5.02 8.52 -10.48
N PHE A 343 -5.65 9.65 -10.75
CA PHE A 343 -6.64 10.25 -9.86
C PHE A 343 -8.01 10.32 -10.54
N TYR A 344 -8.13 11.01 -11.67
CA TYR A 344 -9.43 11.22 -12.29
C TYR A 344 -10.10 9.94 -12.79
N ARG A 345 -9.37 9.12 -13.56
CA ARG A 345 -9.88 7.84 -14.11
C ARG A 345 -10.42 6.93 -13.01
N VAL A 346 -9.83 7.00 -11.81
CA VAL A 346 -10.20 6.20 -10.65
C VAL A 346 -11.61 6.52 -10.15
N LEU A 347 -12.11 7.75 -10.31
CA LEU A 347 -13.49 8.11 -9.97
C LEU A 347 -14.54 7.31 -10.75
N SER A 348 -14.18 6.85 -11.95
CA SER A 348 -15.04 6.01 -12.80
C SER A 348 -14.81 4.51 -12.61
N ALA A 349 -13.80 4.11 -11.84
CA ALA A 349 -13.43 2.73 -11.68
C ALA A 349 -14.46 1.97 -10.84
N LYS A 350 -14.95 0.83 -11.37
CA LYS A 350 -15.86 -0.07 -10.64
C LYS A 350 -15.13 -1.06 -9.71
N LYS A 351 -13.80 -1.11 -9.79
CA LYS A 351 -12.92 -2.01 -9.05
C LYS A 351 -11.54 -1.39 -8.96
N SER A 352 -10.80 -1.65 -7.88
CA SER A 352 -9.36 -1.34 -7.82
C SER A 352 -8.67 -1.95 -9.05
N MET A 353 -7.96 -1.10 -9.79
CA MET A 353 -7.03 -1.54 -10.83
C MET A 353 -5.79 -2.06 -10.13
N TRP A 354 -5.83 -3.30 -9.64
CA TRP A 354 -4.69 -3.87 -8.92
C TRP A 354 -3.40 -3.71 -9.76
N PRO A 355 -2.32 -3.13 -9.20
CA PRO A 355 -2.05 -2.88 -7.78
C PRO A 355 -2.33 -1.45 -7.25
N LEU A 356 -3.11 -0.64 -7.96
CA LEU A 356 -3.36 0.75 -7.56
C LEU A 356 -4.53 0.91 -6.57
N PRO A 357 -4.33 1.64 -5.46
CA PRO A 357 -5.41 1.99 -4.55
C PRO A 357 -6.38 2.97 -5.23
N LEU A 358 -7.66 2.86 -4.89
CA LEU A 358 -8.69 3.77 -5.41
C LEU A 358 -8.65 5.16 -4.76
N ASN A 359 -7.89 5.31 -3.67
CA ASN A 359 -7.80 6.54 -2.85
C ASN A 359 -9.19 7.16 -2.62
N VAL A 360 -10.15 6.35 -2.17
CA VAL A 360 -11.56 6.74 -2.07
C VAL A 360 -11.75 7.93 -1.14
N GLU A 361 -10.90 8.02 -0.12
CA GLU A 361 -10.83 9.15 0.80
C GLU A 361 -10.51 10.48 0.12
N LEU A 362 -9.86 10.48 -1.06
CA LEU A 362 -9.52 11.70 -1.80
C LEU A 362 -10.54 12.05 -2.89
N TRP A 363 -11.59 11.25 -3.09
CA TRP A 363 -12.55 11.48 -4.18
C TRP A 363 -13.20 12.87 -4.20
N PRO A 364 -13.60 13.48 -3.06
CA PRO A 364 -14.12 14.85 -3.06
C PRO A 364 -13.12 15.85 -3.63
N TYR A 365 -11.87 15.76 -3.19
CA TYR A 365 -10.79 16.68 -3.58
C TYR A 365 -10.30 16.44 -5.01
N ILE A 366 -10.35 15.20 -5.51
CA ILE A 366 -10.08 14.91 -6.93
C ILE A 366 -11.13 15.58 -7.82
N LYS A 367 -12.41 15.56 -7.42
CA LYS A 367 -13.49 16.25 -8.16
C LYS A 367 -13.31 17.76 -8.12
N GLU A 368 -12.96 18.31 -6.96
CA GLU A 368 -12.66 19.75 -6.81
C GLU A 368 -11.48 20.17 -7.70
N ALA A 369 -10.38 19.41 -7.68
CA ALA A 369 -9.24 19.62 -8.56
C ALA A 369 -9.62 19.55 -10.04
N GLN A 370 -10.48 18.61 -10.44
CA GLN A 370 -10.98 18.53 -11.80
C GLN A 370 -11.81 19.76 -12.18
N LEU A 371 -12.72 20.20 -11.31
CA LEU A 371 -13.58 21.37 -11.56
C LEU A 371 -12.75 22.64 -11.74
N SER A 372 -11.74 22.84 -10.87
CA SER A 372 -10.81 23.98 -10.97
C SER A 372 -10.08 24.05 -12.30
N ARG A 373 -9.85 22.91 -12.97
CA ARG A 373 -9.20 22.86 -14.29
C ARG A 373 -10.18 22.96 -15.45
N SER A 374 -11.45 22.57 -15.27
CA SER A 374 -12.48 22.66 -16.32
C SER A 374 -13.16 24.02 -16.40
N GLU A 375 -13.39 24.68 -15.26
CA GLU A 375 -14.03 26.01 -15.21
C GLU A 375 -13.12 27.07 -15.86
N VAL A 376 -11.82 26.88 -15.73
CA VAL A 376 -10.79 27.74 -16.31
C VAL A 376 -10.73 27.64 -17.86
N LEU A 377 -11.37 26.66 -18.49
CA LEU A 377 -11.52 26.59 -19.96
C LEU A 377 -12.77 27.31 -20.48
N LEU A 378 -13.66 27.81 -19.60
CA LEU A 378 -14.93 28.44 -19.97
C LEU A 378 -14.95 29.98 -19.76
N VAL A 379 -13.83 30.57 -19.36
CA VAL A 379 -13.60 32.03 -19.32
C VAL A 379 -12.58 32.38 -20.38
#